data_AF-A0A7J6DYR2-F1
#
_entry.id   AF-A0A7J6DYR2-F1
#
_cell.length_a   1.000
_cell.length_b   1.000
_cell.length_c   1.000
_cell.angle_alpha   90.00
_cell.angle_beta   90.00
_cell.angle_gamma   90.00
#
_symmetry.space_group_name_H-M   'P 1'
#
loop_
_entity.id
_entity.type
_entity.pdbx_description
1 polymer ?
#
loop_
_entity_poly.entity_id
_entity_poly.type
_entity_poly.pdbx_seq_one_letter_code
_entity_poly.pdbx_strand_id
1 'polypeptide(L)'
;MAATTQSSSEPKPSAVFPLKDIEKQQPLKLESQSVDYTARAQWLRAAVLGANDGLLSTASLMMGVGAVKTDVKTMVLTGIAGMVAGACSMAIGEFVSVYSQYDIELAQMDRDGGRDKERMKKLPSPWQAAAASALAFGVGAAVPLLGAAFVKEYKVRLGVIVAVVSLALLGFGALAAILGKAHPVKSSLRVLFGGWIAMAVTFGLTKLVGSTGL
;
A
#
# COMPACT_ATOMS: atom_id res chain seq x y z
N MET A 1 6.30 59.65 -68.69
CA MET A 1 5.17 60.11 -67.86
C MET A 1 4.52 58.87 -67.26
N ALA A 2 4.57 58.75 -65.92
CA ALA A 2 3.91 57.75 -65.04
C ALA A 2 4.29 56.26 -65.21
N ALA A 3 4.37 55.40 -64.20
CA ALA A 3 4.44 55.51 -62.74
C ALA A 3 4.86 54.12 -62.19
N THR A 4 5.56 54.13 -61.06
CA THR A 4 5.97 52.97 -60.25
C THR A 4 4.76 52.22 -59.65
N THR A 5 4.80 50.88 -59.58
CA THR A 5 4.23 50.12 -58.44
C THR A 5 4.86 48.71 -58.35
N GLN A 6 5.28 48.32 -57.15
CA GLN A 6 5.93 47.06 -56.77
C GLN A 6 4.93 46.04 -56.18
N SER A 7 5.37 44.77 -56.20
CA SER A 7 5.10 43.67 -55.23
C SER A 7 3.82 42.82 -55.37
N SER A 8 3.98 41.51 -55.67
CA SER A 8 3.96 40.43 -54.67
C SER A 8 3.85 39.04 -55.33
N SER A 9 4.36 38.04 -54.61
CA SER A 9 4.59 36.61 -54.87
C SER A 9 3.40 35.71 -55.21
N GLU A 10 3.62 34.69 -56.07
CA GLU A 10 3.28 33.25 -55.87
C GLU A 10 3.55 32.40 -57.14
N PRO A 11 4.29 31.26 -57.08
CA PRO A 11 4.21 30.22 -58.10
C PRO A 11 3.27 29.06 -57.70
N LYS A 12 2.53 28.60 -58.72
CA LYS A 12 1.50 27.55 -58.81
C LYS A 12 1.95 26.11 -58.41
N PRO A 13 1.00 25.16 -58.22
CA PRO A 13 1.03 24.14 -57.17
C PRO A 13 1.91 22.92 -57.46
N SER A 14 2.41 22.36 -56.37
CA SER A 14 3.21 21.15 -56.26
C SER A 14 2.54 19.93 -56.91
N ALA A 15 3.26 19.29 -57.82
CA ALA A 15 2.94 17.96 -58.31
C ALA A 15 2.95 16.96 -57.14
N VAL A 16 1.82 16.31 -56.93
CA VAL A 16 1.57 15.29 -55.91
C VAL A 16 2.40 14.06 -56.24
N PHE A 17 3.44 13.79 -55.44
CA PHE A 17 4.08 12.48 -55.39
C PHE A 17 3.12 11.48 -54.75
N PRO A 18 2.90 10.28 -55.32
CA PRO A 18 2.07 9.27 -54.69
C PRO A 18 2.84 8.66 -53.51
N LEU A 19 2.63 9.19 -52.30
CA LEU A 19 2.96 8.50 -51.05
C LEU A 19 1.86 7.48 -50.73
N LYS A 20 1.79 6.44 -51.55
CA LYS A 20 1.23 5.15 -51.15
C LYS A 20 2.40 4.18 -51.19
N ASP A 21 2.61 3.45 -50.10
CA ASP A 21 3.53 2.31 -49.94
C ASP A 21 4.70 2.46 -48.93
N ILE A 22 4.68 3.45 -48.03
CA ILE A 22 5.56 3.45 -46.84
C ILE A 22 4.75 3.60 -45.54
N GLU A 23 3.68 2.80 -45.41
CA GLU A 23 3.04 2.60 -44.10
C GLU A 23 2.65 1.12 -43.91
N LYS A 24 3.62 0.24 -44.20
CA LYS A 24 3.63 -1.15 -43.72
C LYS A 24 4.97 -1.46 -43.07
N GLN A 25 5.46 -0.57 -42.23
CA GLN A 25 6.31 -0.99 -41.12
C GLN A 25 5.40 -1.17 -39.93
N GLN A 26 4.81 -2.37 -39.86
CA GLN A 26 4.37 -2.94 -38.60
C GLN A 26 5.57 -2.80 -37.65
N PRO A 27 5.54 -1.96 -36.60
CA PRO A 27 6.52 -2.12 -35.55
C PRO A 27 6.28 -3.55 -35.07
N LEU A 28 7.33 -4.36 -35.17
CA LEU A 28 7.39 -5.71 -34.64
C LEU A 28 6.71 -5.66 -33.26
N LYS A 29 5.46 -6.14 -33.19
CA LYS A 29 4.74 -6.26 -31.93
C LYS A 29 5.47 -7.39 -31.24
N LEU A 30 6.59 -7.05 -30.60
CA LEU A 30 7.16 -7.82 -29.51
C LEU A 30 5.95 -8.07 -28.63
N GLU A 31 5.42 -9.27 -28.76
CA GLU A 31 4.53 -9.88 -27.80
C GLU A 31 5.35 -9.87 -26.52
N SER A 32 5.35 -8.73 -25.83
CA SER A 32 5.78 -8.68 -24.47
C SER A 32 4.74 -9.53 -23.78
N GLN A 33 5.06 -10.80 -23.55
CA GLN A 33 4.60 -11.53 -22.39
C GLN A 33 4.98 -10.66 -21.18
N SER A 34 4.22 -9.60 -20.95
CA SER A 34 4.31 -8.79 -19.76
C SER A 34 3.73 -9.69 -18.69
N VAL A 35 4.59 -10.47 -18.05
CA VAL A 35 4.31 -11.05 -16.74
C VAL A 35 3.57 -9.97 -15.96
N ASP A 36 2.46 -10.32 -15.32
CA ASP A 36 1.52 -9.35 -14.77
C ASP A 36 2.10 -8.63 -13.53
N TYR A 37 3.01 -7.68 -13.78
CA TYR A 37 3.75 -6.95 -12.76
C TYR A 37 2.82 -6.01 -11.98
N THR A 38 1.76 -5.51 -12.63
CA THR A 38 0.79 -4.59 -12.03
C THR A 38 -0.08 -5.30 -11.00
N ALA A 39 -0.71 -6.42 -11.37
CA ALA A 39 -1.50 -7.22 -10.43
C ALA A 39 -0.61 -7.70 -9.26
N ARG A 40 0.63 -8.13 -9.56
CA ARG A 40 1.59 -8.54 -8.53
C ARG A 40 1.97 -7.41 -7.58
N ALA A 41 2.20 -6.21 -8.10
CA ALA A 41 2.52 -5.05 -7.27
C ALA A 41 1.35 -4.63 -6.37
N GLN A 42 0.10 -4.74 -6.86
CA GLN A 42 -1.08 -4.34 -6.11
C GLN A 42 -1.33 -5.21 -4.88
N TRP A 43 -1.37 -6.54 -5.03
CA TRP A 43 -1.56 -7.42 -3.88
C TRP A 43 -0.34 -7.42 -2.94
N LEU A 44 0.87 -7.24 -3.48
CA LEU A 44 2.08 -7.13 -2.67
C LEU A 44 2.08 -5.87 -1.81
N ARG A 45 1.67 -4.73 -2.37
CA ARG A 45 1.48 -3.48 -1.62
C ARG A 45 0.45 -3.67 -0.52
N ALA A 46 -0.69 -4.27 -0.85
CA ALA A 46 -1.76 -4.56 0.09
C ALA A 46 -1.28 -5.45 1.25
N ALA A 47 -0.50 -6.49 0.95
CA ALA A 47 0.10 -7.38 1.95
C ALA A 47 1.12 -6.66 2.85
N VAL A 48 2.04 -5.88 2.28
CA VAL A 48 3.05 -5.15 3.06
C VAL A 48 2.42 -4.12 3.99
N LEU A 49 1.43 -3.38 3.50
CA LEU A 49 0.67 -2.44 4.33
C LEU A 49 -0.10 -3.18 5.43
N GLY A 50 -0.79 -4.27 5.08
CA GLY A 50 -1.48 -5.12 6.04
C GLY A 50 -0.57 -5.59 7.17
N ALA A 51 0.60 -6.16 6.85
CA ALA A 51 1.55 -6.65 7.85
C ALA A 51 2.07 -5.55 8.78
N ASN A 52 2.46 -4.39 8.24
CA ASN A 52 2.95 -3.27 9.04
C ASN A 52 1.85 -2.69 9.94
N ASP A 53 0.64 -2.50 9.39
CA ASP A 53 -0.49 -1.98 10.14
C ASP A 53 -0.91 -2.97 11.23
N GLY A 54 -0.97 -4.27 10.92
CA GLY A 54 -1.30 -5.32 11.89
C GLY A 54 -0.31 -5.37 13.05
N LEU A 55 1.00 -5.31 12.75
CA LEU A 55 2.05 -5.26 13.75
C LEU A 55 1.93 -4.02 14.64
N LEU A 56 1.88 -2.84 14.03
CA LEU A 56 1.99 -1.59 14.76
C LEU A 56 0.69 -1.25 15.51
N SER A 57 -0.47 -1.44 14.90
CA SER A 57 -1.77 -1.13 15.53
C SER A 57 -2.05 -2.05 16.71
N THR A 58 -1.82 -3.36 16.56
CA THR A 58 -2.01 -4.34 17.64
C THR A 58 -1.04 -4.06 18.79
N ALA A 59 0.23 -3.80 18.49
CA ALA A 59 1.22 -3.43 19.51
C ALA A 59 0.83 -2.14 20.24
N SER A 60 0.43 -1.10 19.50
CA SER A 60 0.03 0.19 20.08
C SER A 60 -1.21 0.05 20.96
N LEU A 61 -2.20 -0.73 20.53
CA LEU A 61 -3.41 -0.98 21.30
C LEU A 61 -3.12 -1.75 22.59
N MET A 62 -2.29 -2.79 22.51
CA MET A 62 -1.85 -3.56 23.67
C MET A 62 -1.06 -2.69 24.66
N MET A 63 -0.13 -1.86 24.17
CA MET A 63 0.62 -0.93 25.00
C MET A 63 -0.28 0.14 25.62
N GLY A 64 -1.21 0.69 24.85
CA GLY A 64 -2.17 1.70 25.32
C GLY A 64 -3.05 1.19 26.44
N VAL A 65 -3.73 0.05 26.24
CA VAL A 65 -4.53 -0.58 27.32
C VAL A 65 -3.64 -1.01 28.48
N GLY A 66 -2.43 -1.49 28.19
CA GLY A 66 -1.39 -1.80 29.17
C GLY A 66 -1.03 -0.63 30.08
N ALA A 67 -1.10 0.60 29.58
CA ALA A 67 -0.77 1.80 30.32
C ALA A 67 -1.74 2.07 31.49
N VAL A 68 -2.96 1.53 31.42
CA VAL A 68 -4.01 1.70 32.44
C VAL A 68 -4.27 0.41 33.20
N LYS A 69 -4.23 -0.74 32.52
CA LYS A 69 -4.40 -2.06 33.13
C LYS A 69 -3.18 -2.94 32.92
N THR A 70 -2.61 -3.40 34.03
CA THR A 70 -1.39 -4.23 34.05
C THR A 70 -1.65 -5.73 33.90
N ASP A 71 -2.93 -6.14 33.78
CA ASP A 71 -3.31 -7.54 33.66
C ASP A 71 -3.00 -8.12 32.27
N VAL A 72 -2.42 -9.33 32.25
CA VAL A 72 -2.03 -10.03 31.01
C VAL A 72 -3.25 -10.32 30.17
N LYS A 73 -4.34 -10.82 30.78
CA LYS A 73 -5.53 -11.27 30.04
C LYS A 73 -6.20 -10.09 29.36
N THR A 74 -6.31 -8.96 30.04
CA THR A 74 -6.84 -7.73 29.47
C THR A 74 -6.04 -7.29 28.25
N MET A 75 -4.71 -7.24 28.37
CA MET A 75 -3.82 -6.83 27.27
C MET A 75 -3.91 -7.77 26.06
N VAL A 76 -3.87 -9.10 26.29
CA VAL A 76 -3.96 -10.10 25.23
C VAL A 76 -5.35 -10.10 24.57
N LEU A 77 -6.43 -9.99 25.37
CA LEU A 77 -7.80 -9.92 24.85
C LEU A 77 -7.99 -8.70 23.97
N THR A 78 -7.47 -7.54 24.39
CA THR A 78 -7.44 -6.33 23.57
C THR A 78 -6.67 -6.55 22.27
N GLY A 79 -5.51 -7.21 22.31
CA GLY A 79 -4.73 -7.52 21.11
C GLY A 79 -5.48 -8.43 20.14
N ILE A 80 -6.17 -9.46 20.62
CA ILE A 80 -6.98 -10.36 19.78
C ILE A 80 -8.19 -9.62 19.19
N ALA A 81 -8.89 -8.82 20.00
CA ALA A 81 -10.01 -8.01 19.53
C ALA A 81 -9.56 -7.00 18.46
N GLY A 82 -8.43 -6.31 18.71
CA GLY A 82 -7.81 -5.38 17.76
C GLY A 82 -7.33 -6.07 16.49
N MET A 83 -6.80 -7.29 16.59
CA MET A 83 -6.40 -8.10 15.44
C MET A 83 -7.60 -8.39 14.54
N VAL A 84 -8.70 -8.90 15.10
CA VAL A 84 -9.89 -9.28 14.32
C VAL A 84 -10.56 -8.04 13.73
N ALA A 85 -10.78 -7.01 14.56
CA ALA A 85 -11.40 -5.76 14.10
C ALA A 85 -10.55 -5.08 13.02
N GLY A 86 -9.23 -5.02 13.23
CA GLY A 86 -8.28 -4.42 12.29
C GLY A 86 -8.17 -5.20 10.99
N ALA A 87 -8.09 -6.54 11.03
CA ALA A 87 -8.04 -7.36 9.82
C ALA A 87 -9.31 -7.20 8.96
N CYS A 88 -10.49 -7.19 9.59
CA CYS A 88 -11.76 -6.95 8.89
C CYS A 88 -11.81 -5.53 8.30
N SER A 89 -11.43 -4.52 9.07
CA SER A 89 -11.41 -3.13 8.61
C SER A 89 -10.45 -2.94 7.44
N MET A 90 -9.27 -3.56 7.49
CA MET A 90 -8.27 -3.52 6.43
C MET A 90 -8.74 -4.23 5.16
N ALA A 91 -9.39 -5.40 5.31
CA ALA A 91 -9.97 -6.12 4.19
C ALA A 91 -11.02 -5.27 3.45
N ILE A 92 -11.92 -4.64 4.21
CA ILE A 92 -12.98 -3.80 3.66
C ILE A 92 -12.37 -2.54 3.00
N GLY A 93 -11.44 -1.87 3.68
CA GLY A 93 -10.80 -0.66 3.16
C GLY A 93 -10.04 -0.91 1.85
N GLU A 94 -9.30 -2.01 1.79
CA GLU A 94 -8.57 -2.41 0.59
C GLU A 94 -9.53 -2.86 -0.53
N PHE A 95 -10.58 -3.62 -0.21
CA PHE A 95 -11.61 -4.00 -1.18
C PHE A 95 -12.24 -2.79 -1.84
N VAL A 96 -12.72 -1.83 -1.04
CA VAL A 96 -13.38 -0.60 -1.53
C VAL A 96 -12.40 0.26 -2.33
N SER A 97 -11.15 0.40 -1.86
CA SER A 97 -10.12 1.18 -2.56
C SER A 97 -9.78 0.60 -3.93
N VAL A 98 -9.61 -0.72 -4.01
CA VAL A 98 -9.28 -1.40 -5.27
C VAL A 98 -10.49 -1.44 -6.21
N TYR A 99 -11.71 -1.57 -5.68
CA TYR A 99 -12.92 -1.48 -6.47
C TYR A 99 -13.10 -0.07 -7.08
N SER A 100 -12.78 0.98 -6.32
CA SER A 100 -12.81 2.35 -6.86
C SER A 100 -11.78 2.56 -7.98
N GLN A 101 -10.59 1.96 -7.88
CA GLN A 101 -9.60 1.97 -8.95
C GLN A 101 -10.10 1.22 -10.20
N TYR A 102 -10.74 0.07 -9.99
CA TYR A 102 -11.35 -0.71 -11.05
C TYR A 102 -12.43 0.09 -11.80
N ASP A 103 -13.30 0.80 -11.09
CA ASP A 103 -14.35 1.63 -11.69
C ASP A 103 -13.79 2.81 -12.49
N ILE A 104 -12.71 3.45 -12.01
CA ILE A 104 -12.03 4.53 -12.73
C ILE A 104 -11.41 4.01 -14.03
N GLU A 105 -10.73 2.86 -13.99
CA GLU A 105 -10.13 2.24 -15.17
C GLU A 105 -11.20 1.83 -16.19
N LEU A 106 -12.34 1.28 -15.75
CA LEU A 106 -13.47 0.98 -16.63
C LEU A 106 -14.02 2.24 -17.31
N ALA A 107 -14.24 3.31 -16.55
CA ALA A 107 -14.74 4.56 -17.09
C ALA A 107 -13.75 5.20 -18.09
N GLN A 108 -12.44 5.00 -17.89
CA GLN A 108 -11.42 5.41 -18.86
C GLN A 108 -11.45 4.57 -20.13
N MET A 109 -11.63 3.24 -20.03
CA MET A 109 -11.74 2.37 -21.21
C MET A 109 -12.95 2.70 -22.08
N ASP A 110 -14.08 3.05 -21.46
CA ASP A 110 -15.28 3.47 -22.19
C ASP A 110 -15.08 4.81 -22.93
N ARG A 111 -14.26 5.72 -22.37
CA ARG A 111 -13.87 6.99 -23.04
C ARG A 111 -12.88 6.78 -24.18
N ASP A 112 -11.97 5.82 -24.05
CA ASP A 112 -10.94 5.49 -25.04
C ASP A 112 -11.47 4.71 -26.26
N GLY A 113 -12.79 4.47 -26.32
CA GLY A 113 -13.44 3.92 -27.50
C GLY A 113 -13.60 2.40 -27.50
N GLY A 114 -13.44 1.70 -26.37
CA GLY A 114 -13.85 0.30 -26.26
C GLY A 114 -13.16 -0.53 -25.18
N ARG A 115 -13.90 -1.49 -24.63
CA ARG A 115 -13.42 -2.50 -23.67
C ARG A 115 -12.74 -3.66 -24.40
N ASP A 116 -11.44 -3.55 -24.63
CA ASP A 116 -10.65 -4.65 -25.16
C ASP A 116 -10.45 -5.74 -24.10
N LYS A 117 -10.63 -7.02 -24.48
CA LYS A 117 -10.43 -8.17 -23.57
C LYS A 117 -9.05 -8.21 -22.92
N GLU A 118 -8.02 -7.67 -23.58
CA GLU A 118 -6.66 -7.58 -23.02
C GLU A 118 -6.55 -6.54 -21.90
N ARG A 119 -7.23 -5.38 -22.02
CA ARG A 119 -7.24 -4.36 -20.97
C ARG A 119 -8.06 -4.80 -19.78
N MET A 120 -9.20 -5.47 -20.01
CA MET A 120 -10.02 -6.01 -18.92
C MET A 120 -9.29 -7.06 -18.07
N LYS A 121 -8.39 -7.84 -18.68
CA LYS A 121 -7.57 -8.80 -17.93
C LYS A 121 -6.50 -8.16 -17.03
N LYS A 122 -6.12 -6.90 -17.28
CA LYS A 122 -5.12 -6.16 -16.49
C LYS A 122 -5.73 -5.41 -15.30
N LEU A 123 -7.05 -5.46 -15.15
CA LEU A 123 -7.75 -4.74 -14.11
C LEU A 123 -7.36 -5.27 -12.71
N PRO A 124 -7.30 -4.39 -11.69
CA PRO A 124 -7.05 -4.79 -10.33
C PRO A 124 -8.04 -5.86 -9.86
N SER A 125 -7.58 -6.82 -9.08
CA SER A 125 -8.45 -7.83 -8.45
C SER A 125 -8.77 -7.44 -6.99
N PRO A 126 -9.96 -6.90 -6.67
CA PRO A 126 -10.26 -6.36 -5.33
C PRO A 126 -10.23 -7.43 -4.24
N TRP A 127 -10.77 -8.61 -4.53
CA TRP A 127 -10.84 -9.71 -3.57
C TRP A 127 -9.46 -10.25 -3.18
N GLN A 128 -8.55 -10.40 -4.15
CA GLN A 128 -7.20 -10.90 -3.87
C GLN A 128 -6.40 -9.89 -3.04
N ALA A 129 -6.49 -8.59 -3.36
CA ALA A 129 -5.82 -7.55 -2.60
C ALA A 129 -6.34 -7.46 -1.15
N ALA A 130 -7.66 -7.51 -0.97
CA ALA A 130 -8.31 -7.52 0.35
C ALA A 130 -7.95 -8.76 1.18
N ALA A 131 -7.95 -9.95 0.58
CA ALA A 131 -7.55 -11.17 1.29
C ALA A 131 -6.06 -11.14 1.66
N ALA A 132 -5.20 -10.69 0.74
CA ALA A 132 -3.78 -10.57 0.99
C ALA A 132 -3.47 -9.57 2.13
N SER A 133 -4.13 -8.40 2.16
CA SER A 133 -3.95 -7.42 3.24
C SER A 133 -4.46 -7.95 4.58
N ALA A 134 -5.63 -8.59 4.63
CA ALA A 134 -6.21 -9.13 5.86
C ALA A 134 -5.34 -10.24 6.48
N LEU A 135 -4.86 -11.17 5.65
CA LEU A 135 -3.99 -12.25 6.09
C LEU A 135 -2.64 -11.70 6.57
N ALA A 136 -2.04 -10.78 5.81
CA ALA A 136 -0.81 -10.15 6.21
C ALA A 136 -0.96 -9.35 7.52
N PHE A 137 -2.10 -8.66 7.69
CA PHE A 137 -2.46 -8.00 8.95
C PHE A 137 -2.50 -8.97 10.12
N GLY A 138 -3.19 -10.10 9.97
CA GLY A 138 -3.22 -11.15 10.99
C GLY A 138 -1.81 -11.66 11.34
N VAL A 139 -0.96 -11.89 10.34
CA VAL A 139 0.44 -12.31 10.56
C VAL A 139 1.23 -11.24 11.31
N GLY A 140 1.10 -9.96 10.93
CA GLY A 140 1.75 -8.85 11.63
C GLY A 140 1.28 -8.71 13.08
N ALA A 141 -0.03 -8.83 13.31
CA ALA A 141 -0.66 -8.73 14.62
C ALA A 141 -0.32 -9.91 15.55
N ALA A 142 0.00 -11.08 15.01
CA ALA A 142 0.38 -12.24 15.81
C ALA A 142 1.70 -12.02 16.55
N VAL A 143 2.63 -11.26 15.98
CA VAL A 143 3.96 -10.99 16.54
C VAL A 143 3.91 -10.37 17.96
N PRO A 144 3.24 -9.22 18.20
CA PRO A 144 3.15 -8.64 19.54
C PRO A 144 2.31 -9.50 20.50
N LEU A 145 1.29 -10.20 20.00
CA LEU A 145 0.48 -11.12 20.81
C LEU A 145 1.30 -12.28 21.37
N LEU A 146 2.10 -12.93 20.52
CA LEU A 146 2.98 -14.02 20.92
C LEU A 146 4.06 -13.53 21.89
N GLY A 147 4.62 -12.33 21.66
CA GLY A 147 5.58 -11.72 22.57
C GLY A 147 5.00 -11.43 23.96
N ALA A 148 3.70 -11.10 24.04
CA ALA A 148 3.04 -10.79 25.30
C ALA A 148 2.52 -12.02 26.05
N ALA A 149 2.12 -13.08 25.35
CA ALA A 149 1.34 -14.19 25.90
C ALA A 149 2.05 -14.96 27.02
N PHE A 150 3.37 -15.02 27.01
CA PHE A 150 4.15 -15.85 27.94
C PHE A 150 4.82 -15.08 29.08
N VAL A 151 4.64 -13.76 29.17
CA VAL A 151 5.36 -12.91 30.13
C VAL A 151 4.43 -12.38 31.23
N LYS A 152 4.59 -12.92 32.45
CA LYS A 152 3.75 -12.54 33.60
C LYS A 152 4.08 -11.15 34.15
N GLU A 153 5.37 -10.85 34.31
CA GLU A 153 5.83 -9.58 34.85
C GLU A 153 5.52 -8.43 33.88
N TYR A 154 4.81 -7.39 34.35
CA TYR A 154 4.31 -6.30 33.52
C TYR A 154 5.45 -5.51 32.86
N LYS A 155 6.47 -5.13 33.64
CA LYS A 155 7.60 -4.34 33.11
C LYS A 155 8.37 -5.11 32.04
N VAL A 156 8.61 -6.40 32.29
CA VAL A 156 9.28 -7.28 31.33
C VAL A 156 8.42 -7.47 30.09
N ARG A 157 7.10 -7.63 30.23
CA ARG A 157 6.17 -7.81 29.11
C ARG A 157 6.18 -6.60 28.17
N LEU A 158 6.12 -5.38 28.71
CA LEU A 158 6.24 -4.17 27.88
C LEU A 158 7.57 -4.12 27.13
N GLY A 159 8.67 -4.42 27.83
CA GLY A 159 10.01 -4.48 27.22
C GLY A 159 10.09 -5.50 26.08
N VAL A 160 9.50 -6.69 26.29
CA VAL A 160 9.45 -7.75 25.26
C VAL A 160 8.60 -7.33 24.07
N ILE A 161 7.43 -6.73 24.27
CA ILE A 161 6.58 -6.24 23.17
C ILE A 161 7.35 -5.21 22.35
N VAL A 162 7.96 -4.21 23.00
CA VAL A 162 8.73 -3.16 22.31
C VAL A 162 9.91 -3.77 21.54
N ALA A 163 10.65 -4.70 22.14
CA ALA A 163 11.79 -5.35 21.50
C ALA A 163 11.37 -6.18 20.28
N VAL A 164 10.37 -7.05 20.43
CA VAL A 164 9.87 -7.93 19.37
C VAL A 164 9.27 -7.11 18.23
N VAL A 165 8.49 -6.08 18.54
CA VAL A 165 7.90 -5.19 17.54
C VAL A 165 8.98 -4.39 16.82
N SER A 166 10.00 -3.89 17.53
CA SER A 166 11.11 -3.16 16.89
C SER A 166 11.88 -4.05 15.91
N LEU A 167 12.18 -5.29 16.29
CA LEU A 167 12.83 -6.26 15.41
C LEU A 167 11.95 -6.59 14.20
N ALA A 168 10.64 -6.77 14.41
CA ALA A 168 9.70 -7.05 13.34
C ALA A 168 9.50 -5.86 12.39
N LEU A 169 9.46 -4.62 12.89
CA LEU A 169 9.38 -3.40 12.07
C LEU A 169 10.64 -3.23 11.21
N LEU A 170 11.81 -3.54 11.75
CA LEU A 170 13.05 -3.60 10.97
C LEU A 170 12.97 -4.68 9.88
N GLY A 171 12.51 -5.88 10.23
CA GLY A 171 12.34 -7.00 9.30
C GLY A 171 11.35 -6.68 8.16
N PHE A 172 10.14 -6.24 8.49
CA PHE A 172 9.12 -5.86 7.52
C PHE A 172 9.52 -4.62 6.72
N GLY A 173 10.18 -3.64 7.35
CA GLY A 173 10.71 -2.45 6.66
C GLY A 173 11.79 -2.79 5.63
N ALA A 174 12.65 -3.77 5.93
CA ALA A 174 13.66 -4.28 5.01
C ALA A 174 13.04 -5.14 3.90
N LEU A 175 12.13 -6.06 4.24
CA LEU A 175 11.38 -6.88 3.28
C LEU A 175 10.60 -6.01 2.30
N ALA A 176 9.87 -5.01 2.79
CA ALA A 176 9.14 -4.05 1.97
C ALA A 176 10.06 -3.31 0.99
N ALA A 177 11.26 -2.93 1.44
CA ALA A 177 12.23 -2.25 0.60
C ALA A 177 12.83 -3.16 -0.48
N ILE A 178 13.16 -4.40 -0.12
CA ILE A 178 13.70 -5.39 -1.07
C ILE A 178 12.66 -5.68 -2.15
N LEU A 179 11.41 -5.89 -1.75
CA LEU A 179 10.27 -6.11 -2.64
C LEU A 179 9.98 -4.89 -3.54
N GLY A 180 10.12 -3.69 -2.99
CA GLY A 180 9.95 -2.41 -3.69
C GLY A 180 11.19 -1.91 -4.44
N LYS A 181 12.30 -2.67 -4.48
CA LYS A 181 13.61 -2.27 -5.05
C LYS A 181 14.14 -0.93 -4.52
N ALA A 182 13.93 -0.64 -3.24
CA ALA A 182 14.39 0.57 -2.55
C ALA A 182 15.52 0.29 -1.55
N HIS A 183 16.16 1.34 -1.01
CA HIS A 183 17.25 1.20 -0.04
C HIS A 183 16.74 0.68 1.33
N PRO A 184 17.15 -0.53 1.77
CA PRO A 184 16.52 -1.21 2.90
C PRO A 184 16.70 -0.51 4.24
N VAL A 185 17.87 0.09 4.48
CA VAL A 185 18.15 0.76 5.76
C VAL A 185 17.26 2.00 5.96
N LYS A 186 17.07 2.81 4.91
CA LYS A 186 16.28 4.06 5.00
C LYS A 186 14.80 3.75 5.21
N SER A 187 14.29 2.73 4.53
CA SER A 187 12.93 2.24 4.70
C SER A 187 12.69 1.75 6.12
N SER A 188 13.57 0.86 6.60
CA SER A 188 13.47 0.27 7.95
C SER A 188 13.52 1.32 9.04
N LEU A 189 14.42 2.30 8.90
CA LEU A 189 14.55 3.39 9.87
C LEU A 189 13.26 4.22 9.97
N ARG A 190 12.68 4.60 8.82
CA ARG A 190 11.43 5.38 8.78
C ARG A 190 10.28 4.63 9.45
N VAL A 191 10.14 3.34 9.17
CA VAL A 191 9.07 2.50 9.74
C VAL A 191 9.27 2.32 11.24
N LEU A 192 10.51 2.10 11.69
CA LEU A 192 10.83 1.98 13.11
C LEU A 192 10.53 3.27 13.88
N PHE A 193 11.03 4.41 13.40
CA PHE A 193 10.80 5.70 14.04
C PHE A 193 9.32 6.08 14.08
N GLY A 194 8.61 5.89 12.97
CA GLY A 194 7.16 6.11 12.92
C GLY A 194 6.42 5.21 13.91
N GLY A 195 6.83 3.93 14.01
CA GLY A 195 6.23 2.96 14.93
C GLY A 195 6.43 3.34 16.40
N TRP A 196 7.64 3.74 16.79
CA TRP A 196 7.90 4.19 18.16
C TRP A 196 7.11 5.45 18.53
N ILE A 197 7.01 6.42 17.62
CA ILE A 197 6.19 7.61 17.85
C ILE A 197 4.73 7.23 18.05
N ALA A 198 4.17 6.37 17.18
CA ALA A 198 2.79 5.91 17.30
C ALA A 198 2.54 5.22 18.65
N MET A 199 3.40 4.27 19.03
CA MET A 199 3.28 3.57 20.31
C MET A 199 3.41 4.50 21.51
N ALA A 200 4.35 5.46 21.47
CA ALA A 200 4.54 6.44 22.54
C ALA A 200 3.33 7.36 22.70
N VAL A 201 2.75 7.82 21.58
CA VAL A 201 1.54 8.65 21.58
C VAL A 201 0.36 7.86 22.13
N THR A 202 0.11 6.65 21.65
CA THR A 202 -0.99 5.81 22.14
C THR A 202 -0.84 5.51 23.63
N PHE A 203 0.35 5.08 24.07
CA PHE A 203 0.62 4.82 25.49
C PHE A 203 0.43 6.08 26.34
N GLY A 204 0.97 7.22 25.91
CA GLY A 204 0.88 8.49 26.62
C GLY A 204 -0.57 8.97 26.76
N LEU A 205 -1.34 8.96 25.66
CA LEU A 205 -2.74 9.37 25.67
C LEU A 205 -3.59 8.47 26.56
N THR A 206 -3.47 7.14 26.44
CA THR A 206 -4.26 6.24 27.29
C THR A 206 -3.88 6.34 28.76
N LYS A 207 -2.59 6.57 29.07
CA LYS A 207 -2.13 6.84 30.44
C LYS A 207 -2.74 8.12 31.02
N LEU A 208 -2.82 9.20 30.24
CA LEU A 208 -3.45 10.45 30.67
C LEU A 208 -4.93 10.25 30.96
N VAL A 209 -5.65 9.59 30.05
CA VAL A 209 -7.09 9.29 30.23
C VAL A 209 -7.30 8.45 31.49
N GLY A 210 -6.52 7.38 31.69
CA GLY A 210 -6.62 6.55 32.89
C GLY A 210 -6.24 7.26 34.19
N SER A 211 -5.37 8.27 34.14
CA SER A 211 -5.01 9.09 35.30
C SER A 211 -6.11 10.09 35.70
N THR A 212 -6.99 10.47 34.78
CA THR A 212 -8.12 11.39 35.05
C THR A 212 -9.35 10.67 35.62
N GLY A 213 -9.35 9.33 35.65
CA GLY A 213 -10.40 8.54 36.30
C GLY A 213 -11.73 8.45 35.53
N LEU A 214 -11.70 8.67 34.21
CA LEU A 214 -12.80 8.32 33.29
C LEU A 214 -12.88 6.81 33.05
#